data_AF-A0A9E0TFU9-F1
#
_entry.id   AF-A0A9E0TFU9-F1
#
_cell.length_a   1.000
_cell.length_b   1.000
_cell.length_c   1.000
_cell.angle_alpha   90.00
_cell.angle_beta   90.00
_cell.angle_gamma   90.00
#
_symmetry.space_group_name_H-M   'P 1'
#
loop_
_entity.id
_entity.type
_entity.pdbx_description
1 polymer ?
#
loop_
_entity_poly.entity_id
_entity_poly.type
_entity_poly.pdbx_seq_one_letter_code
_entity_poly.pdbx_strand_id
1 'polypeptide(L)'
;MHVLHFNAPESVDGWTAIDDRVMGGVSSSRMTFDPDGHAVFEGLVSTDNGGGFASVRHPELRLGDASTVGYRLQVRGDGKRYKLNLRMDGGLDGVNYQAVFQPPADRWVDVVLPLNVFSPRYRGQPVPNAPMLRPERVCQVGWMVADGQIGAFQLAIRTVAWLGQGTAAGERSRNDVSAPSASGIS
;
A
#
# COMPACT_ATOMS: atom_id res chain seq x y z
N MET A 1 6.38 18.46 -0.10
CA MET A 1 5.67 17.17 -0.24
C MET A 1 6.54 16.29 -1.12
N HIS A 2 7.08 15.22 -0.55
CA HIS A 2 7.89 14.25 -1.29
C HIS A 2 6.98 13.17 -1.87
N VAL A 3 7.20 12.81 -3.13
CA VAL A 3 6.35 11.87 -3.87
C VAL A 3 7.25 10.88 -4.60
N LEU A 4 6.99 9.59 -4.37
CA LEU A 4 7.50 8.52 -5.21
C LEU A 4 6.56 8.38 -6.41
N HIS A 5 7.13 8.44 -7.62
CA HIS A 5 6.39 8.31 -8.87
C HIS A 5 6.69 6.97 -9.54
N PHE A 6 5.65 6.35 -10.10
CA PHE A 6 5.74 5.13 -10.91
C PHE A 6 5.49 5.41 -12.40
N ASN A 7 6.02 6.52 -12.91
CA ASN A 7 5.72 7.05 -14.25
C ASN A 7 6.80 6.78 -15.29
N ALA A 8 7.79 5.94 -14.97
CA ALA A 8 8.86 5.54 -15.87
C ALA A 8 9.20 4.05 -15.69
N PRO A 9 9.72 3.35 -16.71
CA PRO A 9 10.07 1.93 -16.62
C PRO A 9 10.97 1.59 -15.43
N GLU A 10 11.93 2.44 -15.11
CA GLU A 10 12.90 2.24 -14.03
C GLU A 10 12.25 2.26 -12.64
N SER A 11 11.02 2.77 -12.52
CA SER A 11 10.30 2.83 -11.24
C SER A 11 9.87 1.45 -10.71
N VAL A 12 9.88 0.42 -11.57
CA VAL A 12 9.60 -0.96 -11.18
C VAL A 12 10.87 -1.82 -11.09
N ASP A 13 12.05 -1.22 -11.27
CA ASP A 13 13.32 -1.90 -11.02
C ASP A 13 13.47 -2.22 -9.52
N GLY A 14 14.14 -3.33 -9.22
CA GLY A 14 14.41 -3.75 -7.84
C GLY A 14 13.22 -4.36 -7.08
N TRP A 15 12.00 -4.36 -7.64
CA TRP A 15 10.85 -5.04 -7.06
C TRP A 15 10.93 -6.55 -7.33
N THR A 16 10.93 -7.35 -6.26
CA THR A 16 11.08 -8.81 -6.33
C THR A 16 9.92 -9.51 -5.66
N ALA A 17 9.46 -10.63 -6.25
CA ALA A 17 8.38 -11.42 -5.69
C ALA A 17 8.83 -12.17 -4.42
N ILE A 18 8.03 -12.09 -3.36
CA ILE A 18 8.15 -12.78 -2.07
C ILE A 18 6.81 -13.47 -1.82
N ASP A 19 6.53 -14.50 -2.61
CA ASP A 19 5.26 -15.26 -2.54
C ASP A 19 5.34 -16.41 -1.52
N ASP A 20 4.27 -17.18 -1.37
CA ASP A 20 4.12 -18.31 -0.44
C ASP A 20 4.91 -19.59 -0.80
N ARG A 21 5.90 -19.49 -1.69
CA ARG A 21 6.65 -20.63 -2.25
C ARG A 21 7.49 -21.40 -1.23
N VAL A 22 7.89 -20.79 -0.12
CA VAL A 22 8.76 -21.43 0.90
C VAL A 22 8.10 -22.68 1.48
N MET A 23 6.76 -22.69 1.61
CA MET A 23 6.00 -23.84 2.12
C MET A 23 5.39 -24.69 1.00
N GLY A 24 5.76 -24.45 -0.26
CA GLY A 24 5.20 -25.14 -1.44
C GLY A 24 3.97 -24.47 -2.06
N GLY A 25 3.57 -23.30 -1.54
CA GLY A 25 2.50 -22.48 -2.10
C GLY A 25 2.77 -22.12 -3.56
N VAL A 26 1.69 -21.98 -4.32
CA VAL A 26 1.73 -21.78 -5.78
C VAL A 26 1.21 -20.40 -6.19
N SER A 27 1.10 -19.46 -5.25
CA SER A 27 0.81 -18.07 -5.59
C SER A 27 1.97 -17.49 -6.40
N SER A 28 1.65 -16.52 -7.26
CA SER A 28 2.64 -15.82 -8.06
C SER A 28 2.33 -14.34 -8.12
N SER A 29 3.36 -13.51 -8.08
CA SER A 29 3.24 -12.09 -8.32
C SER A 29 4.41 -11.52 -9.10
N ARG A 30 4.19 -10.32 -9.65
CA ARG A 30 5.22 -9.47 -10.25
C ARG A 30 4.85 -8.00 -10.11
N MET A 31 5.83 -7.14 -10.33
CA MET A 31 5.63 -5.71 -10.56
C MET A 31 6.07 -5.39 -11.99
N THR A 32 5.23 -4.74 -12.78
CA THR A 32 5.52 -4.34 -14.16
C THR A 32 5.22 -2.86 -14.36
N PHE A 33 5.87 -2.24 -15.36
CA PHE A 33 5.54 -0.89 -15.78
C PHE A 33 4.52 -0.94 -16.92
N ASP A 34 3.47 -0.15 -16.79
CA ASP A 34 2.47 0.07 -17.82
C ASP A 34 2.77 1.39 -18.56
N PRO A 35 2.81 1.38 -19.91
CA PRO A 35 3.06 2.57 -20.72
C PRO A 35 2.12 3.76 -20.49
N ASP A 36 0.95 3.54 -19.89
CA ASP A 36 0.05 4.62 -19.42
C ASP A 36 0.58 5.36 -18.18
N GLY A 37 1.83 5.10 -17.77
CA GLY A 37 2.56 5.87 -16.76
C GLY A 37 2.26 5.44 -15.32
N HIS A 38 2.21 4.13 -15.07
CA HIS A 38 2.01 3.58 -13.74
C HIS A 38 2.66 2.20 -13.57
N ALA A 39 2.89 1.79 -12.32
CA ALA A 39 3.27 0.43 -11.99
C ALA A 39 2.04 -0.46 -11.80
N VAL A 40 2.18 -1.76 -12.08
CA VAL A 40 1.14 -2.77 -11.91
C VAL A 40 1.69 -3.91 -11.05
N PHE A 41 1.13 -4.07 -9.86
CA PHE A 41 1.32 -5.23 -9.00
C PHE A 41 0.21 -6.24 -9.28
N GLU A 42 0.56 -7.38 -9.86
CA GLU A 42 -0.42 -8.36 -10.37
C GLU A 42 0.06 -9.80 -10.19
N GLY A 43 -0.89 -10.73 -10.30
CA GLY A 43 -0.61 -12.16 -10.25
C GLY A 43 -1.81 -13.01 -9.89
N LEU A 44 -1.55 -14.17 -9.29
CA LEU A 44 -2.55 -15.16 -8.89
C LEU A 44 -2.31 -15.57 -7.44
N VAL A 45 -3.36 -15.52 -6.62
CA VAL A 45 -3.37 -16.13 -5.28
C VAL A 45 -4.00 -17.51 -5.35
N SER A 46 -3.31 -18.51 -4.80
CA SER A 46 -3.84 -19.85 -4.55
C SER A 46 -3.67 -20.22 -3.08
N THR A 47 -4.58 -21.03 -2.55
CA THR A 47 -4.47 -21.64 -1.22
C THR A 47 -3.90 -23.05 -1.26
N ASP A 48 -3.57 -23.57 -2.46
CA ASP A 48 -2.96 -24.88 -2.62
C ASP A 48 -1.61 -24.93 -1.87
N ASN A 49 -1.30 -26.09 -1.30
CA ASN A 49 -0.08 -26.35 -0.53
C ASN A 49 0.11 -25.39 0.68
N GLY A 50 -0.99 -24.93 1.28
CA GLY A 50 -0.92 -24.04 2.45
C GLY A 50 -0.50 -22.61 2.11
N GLY A 51 -0.65 -22.21 0.84
CA GLY A 51 -0.46 -20.84 0.38
C GLY A 51 -1.58 -19.90 0.82
N GLY A 52 -1.67 -18.75 0.14
CA GLY A 52 -2.75 -17.79 0.30
C GLY A 52 -2.31 -16.34 0.29
N PHE A 53 -1.08 -16.04 -0.15
CA PHE A 53 -0.62 -14.68 -0.35
C PHE A 53 0.38 -14.55 -1.50
N ALA A 54 0.39 -13.37 -2.10
CA ALA A 54 1.37 -12.98 -3.10
C ALA A 54 1.89 -11.58 -2.74
N SER A 55 3.19 -11.34 -2.91
CA SER A 55 3.76 -10.04 -2.55
C SER A 55 5.00 -9.68 -3.35
N VAL A 56 5.23 -8.39 -3.55
CA VAL A 56 6.49 -7.85 -4.09
C VAL A 56 7.16 -6.95 -3.06
N ARG A 57 8.50 -6.89 -3.10
CA ARG A 57 9.31 -6.07 -2.20
C ARG A 57 10.45 -5.39 -2.96
N HIS A 58 10.65 -4.10 -2.70
CA HIS A 58 11.86 -3.38 -3.01
C HIS A 58 12.76 -3.34 -1.76
N PRO A 59 13.98 -3.93 -1.79
CA PRO A 59 14.82 -4.11 -0.61
C PRO A 59 15.57 -2.85 -0.17
N GLU A 60 15.65 -1.83 -1.03
CA GLU A 60 16.41 -0.60 -0.77
C GLU A 60 15.61 0.66 -1.16
N LEU A 61 14.37 0.76 -0.66
CA LEU A 61 13.48 1.91 -0.91
C LEU A 61 13.22 2.68 0.38
N ARG A 62 13.67 3.95 0.43
CA ARG A 62 13.32 4.88 1.51
C ARG A 62 11.95 5.49 1.25
N LEU A 63 11.12 5.52 2.28
CA LEU A 63 9.77 6.05 2.17
C LEU A 63 9.41 6.81 3.45
N GLY A 64 9.73 8.11 3.46
CA GLY A 64 9.42 9.01 4.56
C GLY A 64 10.64 9.65 5.22
N ASP A 65 10.34 10.62 6.07
CA ASP A 65 11.26 11.36 6.92
C ASP A 65 10.65 11.53 8.33
N ALA A 66 11.37 12.16 9.25
CA ALA A 66 10.94 12.31 10.65
C ALA A 66 9.66 13.14 10.81
N SER A 67 9.24 13.88 9.78
CA SER A 67 8.02 14.69 9.77
C SER A 67 6.80 13.97 9.19
N THR A 68 7.03 12.79 8.60
CA THR A 68 5.99 12.01 7.93
C THR A 68 4.97 11.49 8.94
N VAL A 69 3.68 11.75 8.70
CA VAL A 69 2.55 11.33 9.54
C VAL A 69 1.60 10.35 8.84
N GLY A 70 1.87 10.06 7.56
CA GLY A 70 1.12 9.07 6.79
C GLY A 70 1.50 9.12 5.31
N TYR A 71 0.82 8.29 4.54
CA TYR A 71 1.02 8.17 3.10
C TYR A 71 -0.28 8.42 2.34
N ARG A 72 -0.19 9.10 1.20
CA ARG A 72 -1.28 9.15 0.21
C ARG A 72 -0.89 8.34 -1.00
N LEU A 73 -1.73 7.37 -1.36
CA LEU A 73 -1.53 6.49 -2.50
C LEU A 73 -2.50 6.89 -3.61
N GLN A 74 -2.01 7.11 -4.82
CA GLN A 74 -2.87 7.18 -5.99
C GLN A 74 -2.87 5.81 -6.67
N VAL A 75 -3.99 5.09 -6.53
CA VAL A 75 -4.10 3.68 -6.92
C VAL A 75 -5.42 3.39 -7.63
N ARG A 76 -5.43 2.32 -8.44
CA ARG A 76 -6.62 1.70 -9.03
C ARG A 76 -6.50 0.19 -8.81
N GLY A 77 -7.47 -0.44 -8.17
CA GLY A 77 -7.44 -1.88 -7.95
C GLY A 77 -8.57 -2.60 -8.66
N ASP A 78 -8.78 -3.84 -8.24
CA ASP A 78 -9.77 -4.81 -8.73
C ASP A 78 -10.86 -5.10 -7.68
N GLY A 79 -10.92 -4.30 -6.61
CA GLY A 79 -11.81 -4.52 -5.47
C GLY A 79 -11.28 -5.47 -4.40
N LYS A 80 -10.08 -6.05 -4.53
CA LYS A 80 -9.42 -6.83 -3.47
C LYS A 80 -8.78 -5.93 -2.41
N ARG A 81 -8.53 -6.52 -1.24
CA ARG A 81 -7.79 -5.90 -0.15
C ARG A 81 -6.29 -6.09 -0.35
N TYR A 82 -5.55 -5.00 -0.25
CA TYR A 82 -4.11 -4.95 -0.36
C TYR A 82 -3.49 -4.49 0.95
N LYS A 83 -2.20 -4.75 1.10
CA LYS A 83 -1.37 -4.31 2.22
C LYS A 83 -0.16 -3.54 1.69
N LEU A 84 0.07 -2.36 2.23
CA LEU A 84 1.35 -1.66 2.12
C LEU A 84 2.23 -2.11 3.28
N ASN A 85 3.39 -2.68 2.94
CA ASN A 85 4.35 -3.27 3.86
C ASN A 85 5.57 -2.36 3.98
N LEU A 86 5.98 -2.01 5.19
CA LEU A 86 7.14 -1.17 5.47
C LEU A 86 8.07 -1.86 6.47
N ARG A 87 9.38 -1.86 6.20
CA ARG A 87 10.41 -2.36 7.12
C ARG A 87 11.42 -1.27 7.45
N MET A 88 11.86 -1.26 8.70
CA MET A 88 12.85 -0.31 9.24
C MET A 88 14.26 -0.91 9.38
N ASP A 89 14.41 -2.18 9.01
CA ASP A 89 15.65 -2.93 9.00
C ASP A 89 15.92 -3.47 7.60
N GLY A 90 17.19 -3.54 7.22
CA GLY A 90 17.64 -4.06 5.92
C GLY A 90 17.74 -5.58 5.87
N GLY A 91 17.27 -6.29 6.91
CA GLY A 91 17.34 -7.74 6.97
C GLY A 91 16.45 -8.41 5.92
N LEU A 92 16.76 -9.68 5.61
CA LEU A 92 15.90 -10.49 4.74
C LEU A 92 14.57 -10.84 5.43
N ASP A 93 14.60 -10.98 6.75
CA ASP A 93 13.47 -11.27 7.64
C ASP A 93 13.44 -10.24 8.79
N GLY A 94 12.30 -10.11 9.48
CA GLY A 94 12.12 -9.13 10.56
C GLY A 94 10.71 -8.58 10.63
N VAL A 95 10.50 -7.58 11.48
CA VAL A 95 9.17 -6.96 11.70
C VAL A 95 8.75 -6.16 10.47
N ASN A 96 7.58 -6.48 9.95
CA ASN A 96 6.93 -5.81 8.83
C ASN A 96 5.71 -5.03 9.34
N TYR A 97 5.68 -3.72 9.09
CA TYR A 97 4.57 -2.86 9.44
C TYR A 97 3.58 -2.83 8.28
N GLN A 98 2.35 -3.25 8.53
CA GLN A 98 1.35 -3.47 7.48
C GLN A 98 0.15 -2.54 7.67
N ALA A 99 -0.20 -1.79 6.63
CA ALA A 99 -1.48 -1.09 6.55
C ALA A 99 -2.36 -1.74 5.48
N VAL A 100 -3.60 -2.06 5.83
CA VAL A 100 -4.59 -2.65 4.91
C VAL A 100 -5.39 -1.54 4.23
N PHE A 101 -5.66 -1.70 2.94
CA PHE A 101 -6.56 -0.83 2.18
C PHE A 101 -7.27 -1.58 1.06
N GLN A 102 -8.37 -1.03 0.55
CA GLN A 102 -9.17 -1.64 -0.51
C GLN A 102 -9.64 -0.56 -1.48
N PRO A 103 -8.92 -0.32 -2.58
CA PRO A 103 -9.40 0.58 -3.62
C PRO A 103 -10.62 -0.04 -4.32
N PRO A 104 -11.57 0.78 -4.80
CA PRO A 104 -12.65 0.29 -5.65
C PRO A 104 -12.08 -0.31 -6.94
N ALA A 105 -12.84 -1.22 -7.55
CA ALA A 105 -12.51 -1.75 -8.86
C ALA A 105 -12.50 -0.65 -9.93
N ASP A 106 -11.52 -0.71 -10.83
CA ASP A 106 -11.46 0.03 -12.10
C ASP A 106 -11.48 1.56 -12.02
N ARG A 107 -11.29 2.14 -10.83
CA ARG A 107 -11.24 3.59 -10.63
C ARG A 107 -9.99 4.03 -9.88
N TRP A 108 -9.31 5.03 -10.43
CA TRP A 108 -8.25 5.76 -9.73
C TRP A 108 -8.81 6.51 -8.53
N VAL A 109 -8.21 6.29 -7.37
CA VAL A 109 -8.57 6.95 -6.10
C VAL A 109 -7.33 7.35 -5.33
N ASP A 110 -7.49 8.34 -4.46
CA ASP A 110 -6.52 8.63 -3.41
C ASP A 110 -6.91 7.87 -2.14
N VAL A 111 -5.96 7.08 -1.62
CA VAL A 111 -6.09 6.37 -0.35
C VAL A 111 -5.10 6.97 0.64
N VAL A 112 -5.59 7.43 1.79
CA VAL A 112 -4.74 7.97 2.87
C VAL A 112 -4.53 6.92 3.94
N LEU A 113 -3.26 6.61 4.22
CA LEU A 113 -2.81 5.67 5.24
C LEU A 113 -2.06 6.44 6.34
N PRO A 114 -2.74 6.88 7.42
CA PRO A 114 -2.06 7.49 8.56
C PRO A 114 -1.15 6.46 9.27
N LEU A 115 -0.07 6.90 9.92
CA LEU A 115 0.88 5.95 10.54
C LEU A 115 0.25 5.01 11.57
N ASN A 116 -0.82 5.43 12.24
CA ASN A 116 -1.48 4.63 13.26
C ASN A 116 -2.25 3.41 12.73
N VAL A 117 -2.48 3.29 11.41
CA VAL A 117 -3.09 2.08 10.82
C VAL A 117 -2.05 0.99 10.51
N PHE A 118 -0.76 1.29 10.63
CA PHE A 118 0.30 0.32 10.40
C PHE A 118 0.49 -0.57 11.64
N SER A 119 0.24 -1.86 11.47
CA SER A 119 0.40 -2.87 12.53
C SER A 119 1.68 -3.68 12.34
N PRO A 120 2.52 -3.85 13.38
CA PRO A 120 3.72 -4.66 13.32
C PRO A 120 3.39 -6.16 13.27
N ARG A 121 3.96 -6.85 12.29
CA ARG A 121 3.76 -8.29 12.05
C ARG A 121 5.09 -8.99 11.81
N TYR A 122 5.22 -10.21 12.28
CA TYR A 122 6.34 -11.11 11.97
C TYR A 122 5.76 -12.45 11.51
N ARG A 123 6.05 -12.84 10.27
CA ARG A 123 5.53 -14.08 9.65
C ARG A 123 4.01 -14.25 9.84
N GLY A 124 3.26 -13.17 9.58
CA GLY A 124 1.80 -13.12 9.71
C GLY A 124 1.28 -12.91 11.13
N GLN A 125 2.11 -13.12 12.16
CA GLN A 125 1.70 -12.97 13.56
C GLN A 125 1.86 -11.52 14.04
N PRO A 126 0.93 -10.98 14.83
CA PRO A 126 1.12 -9.71 15.52
C PRO A 126 2.38 -9.75 16.39
N VAL A 127 3.09 -8.63 16.49
CA VAL A 127 4.23 -8.47 17.40
C VAL A 127 3.85 -7.47 18.51
N PRO A 128 3.37 -7.95 19.67
CA PRO A 128 3.08 -7.07 20.79
C PRO A 128 4.34 -6.31 21.22
N ASN A 129 4.17 -5.05 21.64
CA ASN A 129 5.26 -4.19 22.13
C ASN A 129 6.39 -3.94 21.12
N ALA A 130 6.18 -4.20 19.82
CA ALA A 130 7.12 -3.76 18.80
C ALA A 130 7.28 -2.23 18.84
N PRO A 131 8.47 -1.70 18.51
CA PRO A 131 8.65 -0.26 18.34
C PRO A 131 7.58 0.32 17.41
N MET A 132 7.25 1.58 17.62
CA MET A 132 6.40 2.29 16.66
C MET A 132 7.13 2.46 15.32
N LEU A 133 6.37 2.47 14.22
CA LEU A 133 6.90 2.81 12.91
C LEU A 133 7.55 4.21 12.94
N ARG A 134 8.76 4.31 12.40
CA ARG A 134 9.57 5.52 12.24
C ARG A 134 9.87 5.70 10.75
N PRO A 135 9.13 6.56 10.03
CA PRO A 135 9.26 6.70 8.57
C PRO A 135 10.68 7.00 8.08
N GLU A 136 11.45 7.79 8.83
CA GLU A 136 12.85 8.10 8.55
C GLU A 136 13.79 6.89 8.55
N ARG A 137 13.33 5.78 9.15
CA ARG A 137 14.06 4.51 9.19
C ARG A 137 13.58 3.51 8.14
N VAL A 138 12.49 3.80 7.41
CA VAL A 138 11.97 2.89 6.39
C VAL A 138 13.01 2.72 5.28
N CYS A 139 13.34 1.48 4.98
CA CYS A 139 14.33 1.13 3.96
C CYS A 139 13.88 -0.01 3.03
N GLN A 140 12.78 -0.69 3.34
CA GLN A 140 12.13 -1.63 2.42
C GLN A 140 10.64 -1.34 2.34
N VAL A 141 10.09 -1.46 1.13
CA VAL A 141 8.67 -1.27 0.83
C VAL A 141 8.15 -2.48 0.08
N GLY A 142 6.92 -2.89 0.37
CA GLY A 142 6.27 -4.00 -0.31
C GLY A 142 4.79 -3.80 -0.53
N TRP A 143 4.27 -4.48 -1.55
CA TRP A 143 2.84 -4.61 -1.81
C TRP A 143 2.44 -6.06 -1.65
N MET A 144 1.27 -6.29 -1.06
CA MET A 144 0.83 -7.65 -0.78
C MET A 144 -0.67 -7.79 -0.93
N VAL A 145 -1.09 -8.90 -1.51
CA VAL A 145 -2.44 -9.44 -1.39
C VAL A 145 -2.35 -10.73 -0.58
N ALA A 146 -3.25 -10.90 0.39
CA ALA A 146 -3.17 -11.99 1.36
C ALA A 146 -4.56 -12.42 1.81
N ASP A 147 -4.61 -13.20 2.90
CA ASP A 147 -5.83 -13.65 3.57
C ASP A 147 -6.72 -14.51 2.66
N GLY A 148 -6.09 -15.32 1.79
CA GLY A 148 -6.78 -16.31 0.96
C GLY A 148 -7.68 -15.69 -0.11
N GLN A 149 -7.37 -14.49 -0.61
CA GLN A 149 -8.13 -13.84 -1.67
C GLN A 149 -7.86 -14.47 -3.05
N ILE A 150 -8.26 -15.75 -3.20
CA ILE A 150 -8.02 -16.62 -4.35
C ILE A 150 -8.37 -15.92 -5.68
N GLY A 151 -7.59 -16.23 -6.71
CA GLY A 151 -7.81 -15.77 -8.07
C GLY A 151 -6.81 -14.69 -8.51
N ALA A 152 -7.00 -14.25 -9.75
CA ALA A 152 -6.19 -13.18 -10.32
C ALA A 152 -6.39 -11.89 -9.55
N PHE A 153 -5.32 -11.11 -9.40
CA PHE A 153 -5.38 -9.79 -8.79
C PHE A 153 -4.57 -8.76 -9.58
N GLN A 154 -4.97 -7.49 -9.46
CA GLN A 154 -4.24 -6.37 -10.06
C GLN A 154 -4.41 -5.07 -9.27
N LEU A 155 -3.29 -4.43 -8.94
CA LEU A 155 -3.20 -3.12 -8.33
C LEU A 155 -2.30 -2.21 -9.16
N ALA A 156 -2.90 -1.21 -9.80
CA ALA A 156 -2.21 -0.14 -10.49
C ALA A 156 -1.84 0.99 -9.50
N ILE A 157 -0.62 1.49 -9.57
CA ILE A 157 -0.03 2.45 -8.63
C ILE A 157 0.64 3.58 -9.41
N ARG A 158 0.22 4.82 -9.19
CA ARG A 158 0.85 6.02 -9.79
C ARG A 158 1.82 6.69 -8.85
N THR A 159 1.41 6.92 -7.60
CA THR A 159 2.21 7.66 -6.64
C THR A 159 2.05 7.16 -5.21
N VAL A 160 3.11 7.38 -4.43
CA VAL A 160 3.10 7.32 -2.98
C VAL A 160 3.68 8.62 -2.44
N ALA A 161 2.84 9.48 -1.87
CA ALA A 161 3.24 10.74 -1.29
C ALA A 161 3.38 10.64 0.23
N TRP A 162 4.39 11.28 0.80
CA TRP A 162 4.55 11.40 2.25
C TRP A 162 3.81 12.64 2.74
N LEU A 163 2.91 12.45 3.69
CA LEU A 163 2.13 13.52 4.30
C LEU A 163 2.88 14.02 5.53
N GLY A 164 3.10 15.32 5.64
CA GLY A 164 3.63 15.97 6.85
C GLY A 164 2.52 16.54 7.74
N GLN A 165 2.90 16.99 8.94
CA GLN A 165 2.00 17.60 9.94
C GLN A 165 1.18 18.79 9.38
N GLY A 166 1.66 19.50 8.36
CA GLY A 166 0.97 20.64 7.73
C GLY A 166 0.07 20.31 6.52
N THR A 167 0.20 19.12 5.93
CA THR A 167 -0.60 18.71 4.75
C THR A 167 -1.94 18.06 5.11
N ALA A 168 -2.10 17.55 6.33
CA ALA A 168 -3.33 16.90 6.77
C ALA A 168 -4.47 17.89 7.11
N ALA A 169 -4.16 19.17 7.30
CA ALA A 169 -5.15 20.20 7.66
C ALA A 169 -5.84 20.86 6.44
N GLY A 170 -5.30 20.71 5.23
CA GLY A 170 -5.77 21.42 4.02
C GLY A 170 -6.86 20.72 3.21
N GLU A 171 -7.20 19.47 3.51
CA GLU A 171 -8.15 18.66 2.72
C GLU A 171 -9.54 18.46 3.37
N ARG A 172 -9.85 19.23 4.43
CA ARG A 172 -11.23 19.41 4.92
C ARG A 172 -11.79 20.76 4.47
N SER A 173 -12.29 20.83 3.23
CA SER A 173 -13.49 21.60 2.87
C SER A 173 -13.58 21.71 1.35
N ARG A 174 -14.48 20.93 0.76
CA ARG A 174 -15.22 21.22 -0.48
C ARG A 174 -16.25 20.10 -0.66
N ASN A 175 -17.24 20.11 0.20
CA ASN A 175 -18.57 19.55 -0.03
C ASN A 175 -19.50 20.25 0.95
N ASP A 176 -19.66 21.56 0.74
CA ASP A 176 -20.79 22.30 1.28
C ASP A 176 -21.85 22.27 0.18
N VAL A 177 -22.70 21.23 0.22
CA VAL A 177 -23.90 21.19 -0.60
C VAL A 177 -24.94 22.02 0.14
N SER A 178 -25.25 23.15 -0.48
CA SER A 178 -26.28 24.11 -0.15
C SER A 178 -27.55 23.48 0.41
N ALA A 179 -27.95 23.91 1.60
CA ALA A 179 -29.33 23.81 2.06
C ALA A 179 -30.20 24.75 1.21
N PRO A 180 -31.39 24.33 0.73
CA PRO A 180 -32.37 25.28 0.25
C PRO A 180 -33.09 25.88 1.46
N SER A 181 -33.00 27.19 1.57
CA SER A 181 -33.95 28.00 2.31
C SER A 181 -35.31 27.99 1.60
N ALA A 182 -36.38 27.74 2.36
CA ALA A 182 -37.71 28.17 2.00
C ALA A 182 -38.45 28.57 3.28
N SER A 183 -38.44 29.88 3.53
CA SER A 183 -39.40 30.54 4.42
C SER A 183 -40.71 30.76 3.66
N GLY A 184 -41.85 30.68 4.37
CA GLY A 184 -42.99 31.56 4.04
C GLY A 184 -44.37 30.92 3.95
N ILE A 185 -45.06 30.90 5.10
CA ILE A 185 -46.39 31.50 5.34
C ILE A 185 -47.52 31.15 4.35
N SER A 186 -48.46 30.31 4.80
CA SER A 186 -49.83 30.71 5.21
C SER A 186 -50.50 29.57 5.96
#